data_AF-A0A0G1M6X2-F1
#
_entry.id   AF-A0A0G1M6X2-F1
#
_cell.length_a   1.000
_cell.length_b   1.000
_cell.length_c   1.000
_cell.angle_alpha   90.00
_cell.angle_beta   90.00
_cell.angle_gamma   90.00
#
_symmetry.space_group_name_H-M   'P 1'
#
loop_
_entity.id
_entity.type
_entity.pdbx_description
1 polymer ?
#
loop_
_entity_poly.entity_id
_entity_poly.type
_entity_poly.pdbx_seq_one_letter_code
_entity_poly.pdbx_strand_id
1 'polypeptide(L)'
;MRNSAEFLPLEEIMRRSGLQQPIVRNKLKKFLRIGVIKRKKIALKQAIPPILKKNKVLKFRIRKVVVYFANSDFELFQELRFLFTRASLASKQRIIKKIKSLGKGIKLAVIAGIFLNNDNCRTDLLVVGNGIKRGRFERFLGGVEADLGKPVRYTLMDTKEFSYRLDMYDKLQYRNRTYALCNVCPVTNFGHYRD
;
A
#
# COMPACT_ATOMS: atom_id res chain seq x y z
N MET A 1 6.95 6.26 10.69
CA MET A 1 5.79 6.44 11.60
C MET A 1 4.67 5.47 11.29
N ARG A 2 3.99 5.56 10.12
CA ARG A 2 2.96 4.56 9.74
C ARG A 2 3.50 3.14 9.55
N ASN A 3 4.80 3.02 9.28
CA ASN A 3 5.49 1.78 9.01
C ASN A 3 6.69 1.59 9.97
N SER A 4 6.43 1.65 11.27
CA SER A 4 7.47 1.70 12.29
C SER A 4 8.21 0.38 12.49
N ALA A 5 7.59 -0.76 12.17
CA ALA A 5 8.16 -2.09 12.34
C ALA A 5 9.01 -2.60 11.15
N GLU A 6 8.94 -1.94 9.99
CA GLU A 6 9.64 -2.42 8.78
C GLU A 6 11.06 -1.84 8.69
N PHE A 7 12.03 -2.71 8.38
CA PHE A 7 13.39 -2.31 8.07
C PHE A 7 13.53 -1.99 6.58
N LEU A 8 13.80 -0.72 6.26
CA LEU A 8 13.81 -0.25 4.89
C LEU A 8 15.24 0.00 4.39
N PRO A 9 15.70 -0.69 3.34
CA PRO A 9 16.95 -0.36 2.67
C PRO A 9 16.81 0.95 1.86
N LEU A 10 17.94 1.56 1.51
CA LEU A 10 17.94 2.85 0.81
C LEU A 10 17.19 2.78 -0.53
N GLU A 11 17.34 1.67 -1.24
CA GLU A 11 16.69 1.42 -2.53
C GLU A 11 15.16 1.45 -2.41
N GLU A 12 14.62 0.85 -1.35
CA GLU A 12 13.18 0.83 -1.12
C GLU A 12 12.64 2.20 -0.71
N ILE A 13 13.41 2.97 0.07
CA ILE A 13 13.06 4.34 0.43
C ILE A 13 13.01 5.23 -0.82
N MET A 14 13.97 5.07 -1.72
CA MET A 14 13.97 5.78 -3.01
C MET A 14 12.75 5.40 -3.84
N ARG A 15 12.47 4.10 -3.97
CA ARG A 15 11.31 3.58 -4.72
C ARG A 15 10.00 4.15 -4.19
N ARG A 16 9.77 4.08 -2.87
CA ARG A 16 8.53 4.54 -2.23
C ARG A 16 8.38 6.06 -2.25
N SER A 17 9.46 6.80 -2.04
CA SER A 17 9.39 8.27 -2.01
C SER A 17 9.34 8.90 -3.40
N GLY A 18 9.72 8.17 -4.45
CA GLY A 18 9.87 8.71 -5.80
C GLY A 18 10.99 9.77 -5.91
N LEU A 19 11.90 9.84 -4.94
CA LEU A 19 12.95 10.85 -4.87
C LEU A 19 14.31 10.29 -5.32
N GLN A 20 15.11 11.19 -5.92
CA GLN A 20 16.49 10.92 -6.33
C GLN A 20 17.41 10.63 -5.12
N GLN A 21 18.41 9.78 -5.32
CA GLN A 21 19.32 9.34 -4.25
C GLN A 21 19.96 10.48 -3.43
N PRO A 22 20.45 11.59 -4.02
CA PRO A 22 21.08 12.67 -3.26
C PRO A 22 20.10 13.34 -2.29
N ILE A 23 18.87 13.57 -2.75
CA ILE A 23 17.79 14.19 -1.97
C ILE A 23 17.44 13.29 -0.78
N VAL A 24 17.27 11.99 -1.04
CA VAL A 24 16.96 11.00 -0.01
C VAL A 24 18.07 10.95 1.04
N ARG A 25 19.34 10.89 0.63
CA ARG A 25 20.48 10.88 1.56
C ARG A 25 20.51 12.13 2.44
N ASN A 26 20.30 13.31 1.86
CA ASN A 26 20.28 14.57 2.61
C ASN A 26 19.13 14.62 3.63
N LYS A 27 17.93 14.16 3.24
CA LYS A 27 16.79 14.06 4.16
C LYS A 27 17.03 13.03 5.28
N LEU A 28 17.55 11.85 4.95
CA LEU A 28 17.85 10.81 5.94
C LEU A 28 18.90 11.28 6.95
N LYS A 29 19.94 12.01 6.52
CA LYS A 29 20.91 12.63 7.43
C LYS A 29 20.23 13.58 8.42
N LYS A 30 19.31 14.43 7.95
CA LYS A 30 18.54 15.33 8.82
C LYS A 30 17.69 14.56 9.83
N PHE A 31 16.94 13.56 9.39
CA PHE A 31 16.09 12.77 10.29
C PHE A 31 16.88 11.92 11.30
N LEU A 32 18.07 11.44 10.93
CA LEU A 32 19.00 10.79 11.85
C LEU A 32 19.49 11.76 12.93
N ARG A 33 19.82 13.01 12.56
CA ARG A 33 20.26 14.05 13.52
C ARG A 33 19.15 14.43 14.50
N ILE A 34 17.90 14.47 14.04
CA ILE A 34 16.74 14.77 14.91
C ILE A 34 16.40 13.56 15.81
N GLY A 35 16.85 12.36 15.48
CA GLY A 35 16.59 11.14 16.26
C GLY A 35 15.24 10.47 15.96
N VAL A 36 14.50 10.95 14.96
CA VAL A 36 13.22 10.38 14.51
C VAL A 36 13.39 9.01 13.86
N ILE A 37 14.55 8.77 13.24
CA ILE A 37 14.89 7.49 12.60
C ILE A 37 16.22 6.97 13.15
N LYS A 38 16.35 5.64 13.17
CA LYS A 38 17.60 4.91 13.47
C LYS A 38 18.05 4.13 12.24
N ARG A 39 19.32 3.74 12.21
CA ARG A 39 19.89 2.88 11.16
C ARG A 39 20.64 1.71 11.78
N LYS A 40 20.59 0.55 11.13
CA LYS A 40 21.40 -0.62 11.50
C LYS A 40 21.91 -1.34 10.26
N LYS A 41 22.99 -2.11 10.42
CA LYS A 41 23.51 -2.99 9.37
C LYS A 41 22.88 -4.37 9.55
N ILE A 42 22.20 -4.87 8.52
CA ILE A 42 21.66 -6.24 8.51
C ILE A 42 22.30 -7.04 7.39
N ALA A 43 22.42 -8.36 7.60
CA ALA A 43 22.84 -9.29 6.57
C ALA A 43 21.62 -9.75 5.77
N LEU A 44 21.49 -9.27 4.53
CA LEU A 44 20.44 -9.73 3.61
C LEU A 44 20.97 -10.90 2.79
N LYS A 45 20.27 -12.03 2.83
CA LYS A 45 20.51 -13.18 1.95
C LYS A 45 19.84 -12.88 0.60
N GLN A 46 20.63 -12.67 -0.44
CA GLN A 46 20.12 -12.52 -1.80
C GLN A 46 20.44 -13.78 -2.60
N ALA A 47 19.43 -14.38 -3.23
CA ALA A 47 19.63 -15.46 -4.19
C ALA A 47 20.32 -14.89 -5.43
N ILE A 48 21.42 -15.51 -5.86
CA ILE A 48 22.04 -15.20 -7.15
C ILE A 48 21.22 -15.98 -8.20
N PRO A 49 20.63 -15.31 -9.21
CA PRO A 49 19.97 -16.03 -10.29
C PRO A 49 21.01 -16.95 -10.98
N PRO A 50 20.68 -18.23 -11.23
CA PRO A 50 21.64 -19.15 -11.83
C PRO A 50 22.01 -18.63 -13.23
N ILE A 51 23.29 -18.26 -13.39
CA ILE A 51 23.86 -17.97 -14.71
C ILE A 51 23.80 -19.28 -15.49
N LEU A 52 23.27 -19.24 -16.73
CA LEU A 52 23.03 -20.31 -17.72
C LEU A 52 24.12 -21.41 -17.83
N LYS A 53 24.38 -22.17 -16.78
CA LYS A 53 25.29 -23.31 -16.76
C LYS A 53 24.66 -24.43 -15.96
N LYS A 54 24.42 -25.53 -16.68
CA LYS A 54 23.95 -26.90 -16.39
C LYS A 54 23.86 -27.46 -14.95
N ASN A 55 24.32 -26.79 -13.89
CA ASN A 55 24.21 -27.27 -12.50
C ASN A 55 23.38 -26.30 -11.63
N LYS A 56 22.14 -26.69 -11.32
CA LYS A 56 21.16 -25.94 -10.50
C LYS A 56 21.51 -25.96 -9.00
N VAL A 57 22.57 -25.26 -8.60
CA VAL A 57 22.77 -24.93 -7.16
C VAL A 57 22.42 -23.46 -6.95
N LEU A 58 21.36 -23.19 -6.20
CA LEU A 58 20.99 -21.85 -5.75
C LEU A 58 22.09 -21.32 -4.81
N LYS A 59 22.99 -20.49 -5.34
CA LYS A 59 24.01 -19.82 -4.54
C LYS A 59 23.40 -18.57 -3.91
N PHE A 60 23.48 -18.45 -2.60
CA PHE A 60 23.06 -17.25 -1.87
C PHE A 60 24.28 -16.39 -1.56
N ARG A 61 24.20 -15.09 -1.88
CA ARG A 61 25.18 -14.10 -1.44
C ARG A 61 24.64 -13.37 -0.23
N ILE A 62 25.41 -13.38 0.85
CA ILE A 62 25.11 -12.59 2.04
C ILE A 62 25.69 -11.19 1.81
N ARG A 63 24.82 -10.17 1.70
CA ARG A 63 25.23 -8.77 1.59
C ARG A 63 24.89 -8.03 2.88
N LYS A 64 25.87 -7.37 3.50
CA LYS A 64 25.61 -6.43 4.60
C LYS A 64 25.03 -5.14 4.02
N VAL A 65 23.79 -4.82 4.36
CA VAL A 65 23.05 -3.63 3.88
C VAL A 65 22.64 -2.77 5.06
N VAL A 66 22.75 -1.45 4.88
CA VAL A 66 22.25 -0.47 5.87
C VAL A 66 20.76 -0.31 5.67
N VAL A 67 20.00 -0.52 6.73
CA VAL A 67 18.55 -0.30 6.77
C VAL A 67 18.21 0.80 7.75
N TYR A 68 17.15 1.52 7.45
CA TYR A 68 16.58 2.59 8.26
C TYR A 68 15.23 2.15 8.81
N PHE A 69 14.92 2.58 10.03
CA PHE A 69 13.66 2.29 10.70
C PHE A 69 13.27 3.45 11.60
N ALA A 70 11.98 3.53 11.95
CA ALA A 70 11.49 4.58 12.83
C ALA A 70 11.98 4.35 14.27
N ASN A 71 12.36 5.41 14.98
CA ASN A 71 12.77 5.32 16.38
C ASN A 71 11.53 5.37 17.28
N SER A 72 11.06 4.23 17.77
CA SER A 72 9.92 4.16 18.69
C SER A 72 10.18 4.83 20.04
N ASP A 73 11.46 4.96 20.44
CA ASP A 73 11.88 5.59 21.70
C ASP A 73 12.00 7.11 21.59
N PHE A 74 11.56 7.70 20.47
CA PHE A 74 11.57 9.15 20.31
C PHE A 74 10.49 9.77 21.19
N GLU A 75 10.84 10.82 21.92
CA GLU A 75 9.95 11.43 22.92
C GLU A 75 8.59 11.84 22.34
N LEU A 76 8.58 12.42 21.14
CA LEU A 76 7.36 12.83 20.44
C LEU A 76 6.82 11.78 19.45
N PHE A 77 7.16 10.50 19.64
CA PHE A 77 6.81 9.46 18.67
C PHE A 77 5.30 9.29 18.52
N GLN A 78 4.57 9.28 19.64
CA GLN A 78 3.12 9.05 19.63
C GLN A 78 2.36 10.26 19.08
N GLU A 79 2.81 11.47 19.41
CA GLU A 79 2.28 12.74 18.96
C GLU A 79 2.46 12.89 17.45
N LEU A 80 3.67 12.61 16.95
CA LEU A 80 3.94 12.56 15.52
C LEU A 80 3.07 11.50 14.85
N ARG A 81 2.99 10.29 15.41
CA ARG A 81 2.15 9.22 14.87
C ARG A 81 0.69 9.65 14.78
N PHE A 82 0.15 10.27 15.82
CA PHE A 82 -1.22 10.75 15.86
C PHE A 82 -1.47 11.89 14.86
N LEU A 83 -0.53 12.83 14.73
CA LEU A 83 -0.58 13.89 13.72
C LEU A 83 -0.64 13.31 12.30
N PHE A 84 0.21 12.31 12.00
CA PHE A 84 0.18 11.61 10.70
C PHE A 84 -1.13 10.84 10.46
N THR A 85 -1.77 10.34 11.51
CA THR A 85 -3.09 9.70 11.43
C THR A 85 -4.18 10.72 11.11
N ARG A 86 -4.19 11.89 11.75
CA ARG A 86 -5.15 12.97 11.50
C ARG A 86 -4.99 13.63 10.13
N ALA A 87 -3.75 13.81 9.68
CA ALA A 87 -3.45 14.29 8.32
C ALA A 87 -4.02 13.37 7.22
N SER A 88 -4.41 12.14 7.55
CA SER A 88 -5.07 11.22 6.60
C SER A 88 -6.38 11.76 6.04
N LEU A 89 -7.15 12.59 6.78
CA LEU A 89 -8.40 13.14 6.25
C LEU A 89 -8.16 14.10 5.07
N ALA A 90 -7.14 14.95 5.16
CA ALA A 90 -6.73 15.83 4.06
C ALA A 90 -6.23 15.00 2.85
N SER A 91 -5.60 13.85 3.11
CA SER A 91 -5.19 12.92 2.06
C SER A 91 -6.38 12.32 1.30
N LYS A 92 -7.52 12.05 1.97
CA LYS A 92 -8.72 11.46 1.34
C LYS A 92 -9.25 12.31 0.18
N GLN A 93 -9.38 13.62 0.37
CA GLN A 93 -9.84 14.53 -0.69
C GLN A 93 -8.87 14.57 -1.88
N ARG A 94 -7.55 14.54 -1.58
CA ARG A 94 -6.50 14.53 -2.59
C ARG A 94 -6.50 13.25 -3.40
N ILE A 95 -6.75 12.11 -2.75
CA ILE A 95 -6.91 10.79 -3.41
C ILE A 95 -8.15 10.78 -4.30
N ILE A 96 -9.29 11.30 -3.83
CA ILE A 96 -10.51 11.40 -4.66
C ILE A 96 -10.24 12.22 -5.93
N LYS A 97 -9.55 13.36 -5.81
CA LYS A 97 -9.14 14.18 -6.99
C LYS A 97 -8.23 13.40 -7.93
N LYS A 98 -7.24 12.67 -7.40
CA LYS A 98 -6.35 11.82 -8.19
C LYS A 98 -7.10 10.67 -8.88
N ILE A 99 -8.07 10.03 -8.22
CA ILE A 99 -8.90 8.99 -8.82
C ILE A 99 -9.73 9.56 -9.97
N LYS A 100 -10.33 10.74 -9.81
CA LYS A 100 -11.06 11.43 -10.88
C LYS A 100 -10.18 11.70 -12.11
N SER A 101 -8.87 11.94 -11.92
CA SER A 101 -7.92 12.18 -13.01
C SER A 101 -7.59 10.96 -13.87
N LEU A 102 -7.91 9.74 -13.41
CA LEU A 102 -7.67 8.51 -14.18
C LEU A 102 -8.53 8.43 -15.46
N GLY A 103 -9.69 9.12 -15.48
CA GLY A 103 -10.51 9.34 -16.67
C GLY A 103 -11.98 8.92 -16.53
N LYS A 104 -12.77 9.18 -17.57
CA LYS A 104 -14.23 8.91 -17.63
C LYS A 104 -14.62 7.42 -17.63
N GLY A 105 -13.65 6.53 -17.79
CA GLY A 105 -13.88 5.08 -17.83
C GLY A 105 -14.18 4.45 -16.47
N ILE A 106 -13.91 5.17 -15.36
CA ILE A 106 -14.20 4.69 -14.01
C ILE A 106 -15.70 4.74 -13.74
N LYS A 107 -16.25 3.59 -13.35
CA LYS A 107 -17.65 3.43 -12.95
C LYS A 107 -17.80 3.35 -11.44
N LEU A 108 -16.83 2.78 -10.74
CA LEU A 108 -16.82 2.67 -9.29
C LEU A 108 -15.37 2.73 -8.77
N ALA A 109 -15.18 3.41 -7.64
CA ALA A 109 -13.94 3.37 -6.90
C ALA A 109 -14.23 3.29 -5.40
N VAL A 110 -13.74 2.25 -4.74
CA VAL A 110 -13.92 2.02 -3.31
C VAL A 110 -12.56 2.12 -2.62
N ILE A 111 -12.51 2.93 -1.57
CA ILE A 111 -11.34 3.17 -0.75
C ILE A 111 -11.54 2.43 0.58
N ALA A 112 -10.60 1.57 0.95
CA ALA A 112 -10.65 0.73 2.14
C ALA A 112 -9.26 0.61 2.80
N GLY A 113 -9.14 -0.17 3.86
CA GLY A 113 -7.83 -0.56 4.36
C GLY A 113 -6.98 0.59 4.90
N ILE A 114 -5.76 0.72 4.37
CA ILE A 114 -4.77 1.73 4.82
C ILE A 114 -5.31 3.17 4.80
N PHE A 115 -6.28 3.47 3.94
CA PHE A 115 -6.89 4.80 3.83
C PHE A 115 -7.84 5.11 4.99
N LEU A 116 -8.40 4.07 5.62
CA LEU A 116 -9.27 4.15 6.79
C LEU A 116 -8.51 3.79 8.08
N ASN A 117 -7.17 3.79 8.03
CA ASN A 117 -6.29 3.32 9.11
C ASN A 117 -6.58 1.87 9.57
N ASN A 118 -7.11 1.04 8.68
CA ASN A 118 -7.37 -0.37 8.95
C ASN A 118 -6.41 -1.23 8.14
N ASP A 119 -5.34 -1.74 8.75
CA ASP A 119 -4.34 -2.54 8.02
C ASP A 119 -4.86 -3.98 7.68
N ASN A 120 -5.99 -4.42 8.25
CA ASN A 120 -6.52 -5.79 8.11
C ASN A 120 -7.40 -6.05 6.87
N CYS A 121 -7.74 -5.04 6.05
CA CYS A 121 -8.54 -5.29 4.85
C CYS A 121 -7.72 -6.03 3.76
N ARG A 122 -8.35 -6.86 2.91
CA ARG A 122 -7.65 -7.59 1.84
C ARG A 122 -7.23 -6.70 0.67
N THR A 123 -8.03 -5.67 0.40
CA THR A 123 -7.82 -4.67 -0.66
C THR A 123 -7.97 -3.29 -0.03
N ASP A 124 -7.05 -2.39 -0.35
CA ASP A 124 -7.07 -1.00 0.09
C ASP A 124 -7.74 -0.08 -0.96
N LEU A 125 -7.64 -0.43 -2.25
CA LEU A 125 -8.28 0.32 -3.35
C LEU A 125 -8.90 -0.63 -4.38
N LEU A 126 -10.22 -0.57 -4.55
CA LEU A 126 -10.92 -1.24 -5.65
C LEU A 126 -11.29 -0.19 -6.71
N VAL A 127 -10.89 -0.42 -7.96
CA VAL A 127 -11.31 0.41 -9.10
C VAL A 127 -11.98 -0.46 -10.14
N VAL A 128 -13.20 -0.08 -10.51
CA VAL A 128 -13.98 -0.72 -11.57
C VAL A 128 -14.20 0.28 -12.69
N GLY A 129 -13.86 -0.11 -13.90
CA GLY A 129 -14.09 0.73 -15.06
C GLY A 129 -13.50 0.16 -16.33
N ASN A 130 -14.04 0.58 -17.47
CA ASN A 130 -13.64 0.06 -18.77
C ASN A 130 -12.58 0.98 -19.40
N GLY A 131 -11.62 0.39 -20.11
CA GLY A 131 -10.61 1.15 -20.87
C GLY A 131 -9.57 1.88 -20.00
N ILE A 132 -9.35 1.42 -18.77
CA ILE A 132 -8.33 1.98 -17.88
C ILE A 132 -6.96 1.50 -18.35
N LYS A 133 -6.15 2.42 -18.89
CA LYS A 133 -4.77 2.11 -19.31
C LYS A 133 -3.91 1.78 -18.10
N ARG A 134 -3.35 0.57 -18.05
CA ARG A 134 -2.45 0.09 -16.96
C ARG A 134 -1.35 1.09 -16.62
N GLY A 135 -0.65 1.63 -17.62
CA GLY A 135 0.43 2.59 -17.38
C GLY A 135 -0.02 3.90 -16.71
N ARG A 136 -1.26 4.35 -16.95
CA ARG A 136 -1.82 5.51 -16.25
C ARG A 136 -2.18 5.16 -14.80
N PHE A 137 -2.75 3.99 -14.60
CA PHE A 137 -3.09 3.48 -13.27
C PHE A 137 -1.85 3.31 -12.38
N GLU A 138 -0.77 2.72 -12.90
CA GLU A 138 0.49 2.56 -12.17
C GLU A 138 1.13 3.90 -11.78
N ARG A 139 1.10 4.91 -12.67
CA ARG A 139 1.60 6.26 -12.33
C ARG A 139 0.76 6.93 -11.23
N PHE A 140 -0.56 6.78 -11.31
CA PHE A 140 -1.46 7.24 -10.25
C PHE A 140 -1.14 6.54 -8.93
N LEU A 141 -0.98 5.21 -8.96
CA LEU A 141 -0.73 4.39 -7.78
C LEU A 141 0.60 4.78 -7.13
N GLY A 142 1.69 4.91 -7.90
CA GLY A 142 2.97 5.36 -7.38
C GLY A 142 2.90 6.76 -6.76
N GLY A 143 2.08 7.66 -7.31
CA GLY A 143 1.82 8.97 -6.72
C GLY A 143 1.01 8.90 -5.42
N VAL A 144 0.14 7.90 -5.24
CA VAL A 144 -0.61 7.67 -4.00
C VAL A 144 0.28 6.99 -2.96
N GLU A 145 1.09 6.01 -3.36
CA GLU A 145 2.06 5.33 -2.50
C GLU A 145 3.10 6.29 -1.95
N ALA A 146 3.58 7.24 -2.77
CA ALA A 146 4.51 8.28 -2.33
C ALA A 146 3.88 9.23 -1.30
N ASP A 147 2.61 9.59 -1.47
CA ASP A 147 1.87 10.43 -0.52
C ASP A 147 1.61 9.68 0.81
N LEU A 148 1.31 8.38 0.76
CA LEU A 148 0.98 7.57 1.94
C LEU A 148 2.21 7.00 2.65
N GLY A 149 3.32 6.83 1.94
CA GLY A 149 4.54 6.18 2.42
C GLY A 149 4.38 4.67 2.67
N LYS A 150 3.31 4.06 2.15
CA LYS A 150 3.01 2.62 2.25
C LYS A 150 2.59 2.11 0.87
N PRO A 151 2.96 0.86 0.51
CA PRO A 151 2.42 0.21 -0.68
C PRO A 151 0.90 0.06 -0.53
N VAL A 152 0.16 0.24 -1.63
CA VAL A 152 -1.30 0.15 -1.64
C VAL A 152 -1.73 -1.14 -2.31
N ARG A 153 -2.48 -1.99 -1.59
CA ARG A 153 -3.08 -3.18 -2.21
C ARG A 153 -4.27 -2.76 -3.04
N TYR A 154 -4.25 -3.05 -4.33
CA TYR A 154 -5.32 -2.65 -5.23
C TYR A 154 -5.95 -3.84 -5.96
N THR A 155 -7.17 -3.62 -6.44
CA THR A 155 -7.86 -4.49 -7.37
C THR A 155 -8.40 -3.64 -8.50
N LEU A 156 -8.02 -3.97 -9.73
CA LEU A 156 -8.49 -3.31 -10.95
C LEU A 156 -9.25 -4.34 -11.79
N MET A 157 -10.50 -4.05 -12.12
CA MET A 157 -11.34 -4.93 -12.94
C MET A 157 -12.25 -4.14 -13.88
N ASP A 158 -12.61 -4.77 -15.00
CA ASP A 158 -13.59 -4.22 -15.92
C ASP A 158 -15.01 -4.33 -15.35
N THR A 159 -15.93 -3.54 -15.88
CA THR A 159 -17.33 -3.51 -15.41
C THR A 159 -18.01 -4.86 -15.62
N LYS A 160 -17.71 -5.54 -16.73
CA LYS A 160 -18.25 -6.89 -17.03
C LYS A 160 -17.77 -7.92 -16.01
N GLU A 161 -16.49 -7.86 -15.64
CA GLU A 161 -15.91 -8.76 -14.66
C GLU A 161 -16.47 -8.51 -13.26
N PHE A 162 -16.66 -7.23 -12.88
CA PHE A 162 -17.30 -6.87 -11.62
C PHE A 162 -18.75 -7.38 -11.55
N SER A 163 -19.55 -7.16 -12.59
CA SER A 163 -20.93 -7.68 -12.67
C SER A 163 -20.95 -9.20 -12.57
N TYR A 164 -20.12 -9.89 -13.37
CA TYR A 164 -20.03 -11.35 -13.32
C TYR A 164 -19.70 -11.87 -11.91
N ARG A 165 -18.72 -11.25 -11.24
CA ARG A 165 -18.36 -11.62 -9.86
C ARG A 165 -19.54 -11.39 -8.93
N LEU A 166 -20.22 -10.25 -9.02
CA LEU A 166 -21.39 -9.93 -8.20
C LEU A 166 -22.54 -10.95 -8.42
N ASP A 167 -22.86 -11.23 -9.68
CA ASP A 167 -23.94 -12.15 -10.07
C ASP A 167 -23.61 -13.61 -9.69
N MET A 168 -22.32 -14.02 -9.77
CA MET A 168 -21.88 -15.31 -9.25
C MET A 168 -22.01 -15.38 -7.73
N TYR A 169 -21.67 -14.31 -7.00
CA TYR A 169 -21.82 -14.28 -5.55
C TYR A 169 -23.28 -14.42 -5.13
N ASP A 170 -24.21 -13.85 -5.88
CA ASP A 170 -25.65 -13.94 -5.57
C ASP A 170 -26.21 -15.35 -5.81
N LYS A 171 -25.73 -16.05 -6.86
CA LYS A 171 -26.14 -17.43 -7.17
C LYS A 171 -25.55 -18.47 -6.21
N LEU A 172 -24.42 -18.19 -5.58
CA LEU A 172 -23.80 -19.07 -4.59
C LEU A 172 -24.47 -19.00 -3.21
N GLN A 173 -25.27 -17.96 -2.95
CA GLN A 173 -25.95 -17.78 -1.66
C GLN A 173 -27.18 -18.68 -1.46
N TYR A 174 -27.73 -19.29 -2.52
CA TYR A 174 -28.91 -20.17 -2.40
C TYR A 174 -28.62 -21.65 -2.10
N ARG A 175 -27.35 -22.07 -1.99
CA ARG A 175 -27.02 -23.50 -1.82
C ARG A 175 -26.07 -23.87 -0.69
N ASN A 176 -25.50 -22.93 0.06
CA ASN A 176 -24.83 -23.27 1.32
C ASN A 176 -24.75 -22.04 2.23
N ARG A 177 -25.45 -22.10 3.38
CA ARG A 177 -25.19 -21.19 4.48
C ARG A 177 -23.71 -21.32 4.87
N THR A 178 -23.09 -20.18 5.15
CA THR A 178 -21.67 -19.98 5.50
C THR A 178 -20.73 -20.15 4.31
N TYR A 179 -20.34 -19.08 3.60
CA TYR A 179 -18.95 -18.78 3.17
C TYR A 179 -18.87 -17.37 2.56
N ALA A 180 -18.42 -16.43 3.42
CA ALA A 180 -17.59 -15.27 3.14
C ALA A 180 -17.87 -14.44 1.87
N LEU A 181 -18.75 -13.44 2.03
CA LEU A 181 -18.53 -12.15 1.40
C LEU A 181 -17.08 -11.73 1.64
N CYS A 182 -16.39 -11.42 0.55
CA CYS A 182 -15.04 -10.86 0.59
C CYS A 182 -15.02 -9.71 1.60
N ASN A 183 -14.19 -9.85 2.63
CA ASN A 183 -13.94 -8.92 3.72
C ASN A 183 -13.54 -7.51 3.22
N VAL A 184 -14.51 -6.75 2.73
CA VAL A 184 -14.51 -5.29 2.77
C VAL A 184 -14.94 -4.94 4.18
N CYS A 185 -13.95 -4.92 5.08
CA CYS A 185 -13.99 -4.45 6.46
C CYS A 185 -15.39 -4.23 7.10
N PRO A 186 -15.84 -5.12 8.01
CA PRO A 186 -17.08 -4.94 8.74
C PRO A 186 -16.83 -3.96 9.89
N VAL A 187 -17.23 -2.69 9.71
CA VAL A 187 -17.44 -1.77 10.83
C VAL A 187 -18.58 -0.80 10.52
N THR A 188 -19.75 -1.22 11.00
CA THR A 188 -20.81 -0.45 11.68
C THR A 188 -21.64 0.63 10.96
N ASN A 189 -22.96 0.39 11.05
CA ASN A 189 -24.09 1.31 11.10
C ASN A 189 -24.44 2.14 9.85
N PHE A 190 -25.38 1.60 9.07
CA PHE A 190 -26.52 2.41 8.63
C PHE A 190 -27.81 1.73 9.07
N GLY A 191 -28.69 2.54 9.63
CA GLY A 191 -29.89 2.15 10.34
C GLY A 191 -30.91 1.43 9.46
N HIS A 192 -31.84 0.81 10.18
CA HIS A 192 -33.08 0.25 9.70
C HIS A 192 -33.70 1.00 8.52
N TYR A 193 -34.06 0.23 7.49
CA TYR A 193 -35.31 0.43 6.79
C TYR A 193 -35.98 -0.93 6.69
N ARG A 194 -37.01 -1.13 7.52
CA ARG A 194 -38.07 -2.10 7.24
C ARG A 194 -39.03 -1.43 6.27
N ASP A 195 -39.49 -2.23 5.31
CA ASP A 195 -40.69 -2.10 4.49
C ASP A 195 -40.86 -0.82 3.65
#